data_AF-A0A1U7J2C9-F1
#
_entry.id   AF-A0A1U7J2C9-F1
#
_cell.length_a   1.000
_cell.length_b   1.000
_cell.length_c   1.000
_cell.angle_alpha   90.00
_cell.angle_beta   90.00
_cell.angle_gamma   90.00
#
_symmetry.space_group_name_H-M   'P 1'
#
loop_
_entity.id
_entity.type
_entity.pdbx_description
1 polymer ?
#
loop_
_entity_poly.entity_id
_entity_poly.type
_entity_poly.pdbx_seq_one_letter_code
_entity_poly.pdbx_strand_id
1 'polypeptide(L)'
;MADSQPHSHGASDQADSGHSEAGDHHHRHGTVEIPAGQPVPTVTLVAHPDPVRGWNLEIQTTNFRFAPEQVNQANQPNVGHGHLSINGESISRVYGPWLHLPHLPPGRNEITVSLNANGHEAFTHNGQAIESTVVVDVPK
;
A
#
# COMPACT_ATOMS: atom_id res chain seq x y z
N MET A 1 12.22 54.02 -51.99
CA MET A 1 13.21 54.89 -51.34
C MET A 1 12.90 54.83 -49.85
N ALA A 2 13.81 54.25 -49.05
CA ALA A 2 14.13 54.57 -47.64
C ALA A 2 12.97 54.78 -46.63
N ASP A 3 12.97 54.30 -45.39
CA ASP A 3 13.87 53.49 -44.56
C ASP A 3 13.08 53.35 -43.23
N SER A 4 13.16 52.18 -42.58
CA SER A 4 13.35 51.98 -41.11
C SER A 4 12.38 52.61 -40.07
N GLN A 5 12.10 52.02 -38.90
CA GLN A 5 12.83 51.03 -38.10
C GLN A 5 11.91 50.42 -37.00
N PRO A 6 12.24 49.23 -36.46
CA PRO A 6 11.48 48.52 -35.42
C PRO A 6 12.18 48.52 -34.03
N HIS A 7 11.41 48.33 -32.95
CA HIS A 7 11.91 47.99 -31.59
C HIS A 7 10.88 47.06 -30.90
N SER A 8 11.19 45.78 -30.64
CA SER A 8 11.68 45.19 -29.37
C SER A 8 10.59 45.08 -28.28
N HIS A 9 10.40 44.05 -27.45
CA HIS A 9 11.04 42.78 -27.11
C HIS A 9 10.01 42.01 -26.26
N GLY A 10 10.06 40.68 -26.21
CA GLY A 10 9.46 39.92 -25.10
C GLY A 10 9.15 38.47 -25.40
N ALA A 11 10.07 37.58 -25.00
CA ALA A 11 9.82 36.16 -24.72
C ALA A 11 8.62 36.01 -23.76
N SER A 12 7.91 34.89 -23.62
CA SER A 12 8.37 33.51 -23.55
C SER A 12 7.14 32.59 -23.47
N ASP A 13 7.36 31.36 -23.90
CA ASP A 13 6.85 30.12 -23.31
C ASP A 13 5.38 29.70 -23.48
N GLN A 14 5.33 28.52 -24.09
CA GLN A 14 4.20 27.64 -24.32
C GLN A 14 3.62 27.18 -22.98
N ALA A 15 2.31 27.32 -22.82
CA ALA A 15 1.56 26.59 -21.80
C ALA A 15 0.72 25.54 -22.53
N ASP A 16 1.26 24.32 -22.56
CA ASP A 16 0.60 23.09 -22.94
C ASP A 16 -0.60 22.84 -22.03
N SER A 17 -1.78 22.73 -22.64
CA SER A 17 -3.04 22.37 -21.98
C SER A 17 -3.05 20.87 -21.73
N GLY A 18 -2.37 20.45 -20.65
CA GLY A 18 -2.41 19.09 -20.14
C GLY A 18 -3.76 18.76 -19.51
N HIS A 19 -4.62 18.12 -20.30
CA HIS A 19 -5.82 17.42 -19.83
C HIS A 19 -5.46 16.45 -18.70
N SER A 20 -5.96 16.73 -17.49
CA SER A 20 -5.89 15.77 -16.38
C SER A 20 -7.13 14.87 -16.47
N GLU A 21 -6.93 13.74 -17.17
CA GLU A 21 -7.83 12.60 -17.17
C GLU A 21 -8.08 12.14 -15.73
N ALA A 22 -9.36 12.00 -15.36
CA ALA A 22 -9.79 11.34 -14.14
C ALA A 22 -9.47 9.84 -14.23
N GLY A 23 -8.24 9.47 -13.87
CA GLY A 23 -7.77 8.09 -13.81
C GLY A 23 -7.84 7.55 -12.39
N ASP A 24 -8.48 6.40 -12.23
CA ASP A 24 -8.52 5.57 -11.03
C ASP A 24 -7.21 5.63 -10.20
N HIS A 25 -7.34 6.12 -8.96
CA HIS A 25 -6.29 6.16 -7.96
C HIS A 25 -5.98 4.77 -7.38
N HIS A 26 -5.61 3.81 -8.23
CA HIS A 26 -4.93 2.62 -7.73
C HIS A 26 -3.53 3.03 -7.26
N HIS A 27 -3.46 3.30 -5.96
CA HIS A 27 -2.27 3.72 -5.22
C HIS A 27 -1.13 2.71 -5.35
N ARG A 28 -0.41 2.71 -6.48
CA ARG A 28 0.92 2.10 -6.55
C ARG A 28 1.91 3.02 -5.86
N HIS A 29 1.87 2.97 -4.53
CA HIS A 29 3.04 3.30 -3.73
C HIS A 29 4.16 2.35 -4.18
N GLY A 30 5.40 2.87 -4.33
CA GLY A 30 6.52 2.11 -4.89
C GLY A 30 6.91 0.88 -4.07
N THR A 31 8.14 0.39 -4.27
CA THR A 31 8.70 -0.70 -3.46
C THR A 31 9.93 -0.22 -2.72
N VAL A 32 10.17 -0.78 -1.54
CA VAL A 32 11.40 -0.59 -0.75
C VAL A 32 11.97 -1.96 -0.43
N GLU A 33 13.13 -2.24 -1.00
CA GLU A 33 13.85 -3.48 -0.75
C GLU A 33 14.46 -3.47 0.66
N ILE A 34 14.35 -4.59 1.37
CA ILE A 34 15.04 -4.80 2.64
C ILE A 34 16.54 -4.86 2.38
N PRO A 35 17.35 -3.97 2.98
CA PRO A 35 18.79 -3.94 2.72
C PRO A 35 19.48 -5.25 3.08
N ALA A 36 20.48 -5.64 2.29
CA ALA A 36 21.30 -6.80 2.57
C ALA A 36 21.93 -6.71 3.98
N GLY A 37 21.89 -7.82 4.73
CA GLY A 37 22.40 -7.90 6.10
C GLY A 37 21.42 -7.44 7.18
N GLN A 38 20.23 -6.93 6.83
CA GLN A 38 19.14 -6.72 7.78
C GLN A 38 18.31 -8.00 7.97
N PRO A 39 17.74 -8.24 9.16
CA PRO A 39 16.75 -9.30 9.35
C PRO A 39 15.57 -9.08 8.40
N VAL A 40 15.15 -10.10 7.67
CA VAL A 40 14.03 -9.96 6.72
C VAL A 40 12.70 -10.08 7.47
N PRO A 41 11.77 -9.11 7.31
CA PRO A 41 10.41 -9.24 7.83
C PRO A 41 9.71 -10.49 7.30
N THR A 42 8.86 -11.10 8.11
CA THR A 42 7.89 -12.08 7.64
C THR A 42 6.50 -11.71 8.12
N VAL A 43 5.49 -12.19 7.39
CA VAL A 43 4.09 -12.13 7.81
C VAL A 43 3.42 -13.47 7.56
N THR A 44 2.54 -13.86 8.47
CA THR A 44 1.65 -15.02 8.34
C THR A 44 0.29 -14.65 8.89
N LEU A 45 -0.76 -15.10 8.22
CA LEU A 45 -2.14 -14.81 8.58
C LEU A 45 -2.84 -16.04 9.15
N VAL A 46 -3.59 -15.84 10.22
CA VAL A 46 -4.54 -16.82 10.75
C VAL A 46 -5.91 -16.16 10.87
N ALA A 47 -6.92 -16.76 10.26
CA ALA A 47 -8.29 -16.26 10.34
C ALA A 47 -9.09 -17.10 11.35
N HIS A 48 -9.66 -16.43 12.34
CA HIS A 48 -10.45 -17.03 13.40
C HIS A 48 -11.93 -16.64 13.23
N PRO A 49 -12.88 -17.58 13.20
CA PRO A 49 -14.30 -17.23 13.23
C PRO A 49 -14.60 -16.44 14.51
N ASP A 50 -15.28 -15.30 14.38
CA ASP A 50 -15.72 -14.53 15.54
C ASP A 50 -17.02 -15.14 16.10
N PRO A 51 -17.13 -15.38 17.42
CA PRO A 51 -18.32 -16.02 18.01
C PRO A 51 -19.61 -15.21 17.86
N VAL A 52 -19.52 -13.90 17.68
CA VAL A 52 -20.67 -13.02 17.48
C VAL A 52 -20.93 -12.85 15.99
N ARG A 53 -19.92 -12.39 15.23
CA ARG A 53 -20.07 -12.11 13.80
C ARG A 53 -18.74 -11.86 13.11
N GLY A 54 -18.54 -12.46 11.94
CA GLY A 54 -17.39 -12.17 11.07
C GLY A 54 -16.16 -12.99 11.45
N TRP A 55 -14.98 -12.39 11.29
CA TRP A 55 -13.69 -13.04 11.52
C TRP A 55 -12.73 -12.12 12.27
N ASN A 56 -11.88 -12.68 13.10
CA ASN A 56 -10.72 -12.01 13.66
C ASN A 56 -9.48 -12.47 12.90
N LEU A 57 -8.83 -11.55 12.20
CA LEU A 57 -7.58 -11.78 11.50
C LEU A 57 -6.42 -11.55 12.47
N GLU A 58 -5.64 -12.59 12.71
CA GLU A 58 -4.37 -12.54 13.41
C GLU A 58 -3.25 -12.37 12.38
N ILE A 59 -2.42 -11.34 12.57
CA ILE A 59 -1.29 -10.99 11.72
C ILE A 59 -0.03 -11.22 12.52
N GLN A 60 0.64 -12.33 12.24
CA GLN A 60 1.86 -12.74 12.91
C GLN A 60 3.05 -12.26 12.09
N THR A 61 3.90 -11.43 12.69
CA THR A 61 5.09 -10.93 12.02
C THR A 61 6.36 -11.32 12.77
N THR A 62 7.46 -11.46 12.02
CA THR A 62 8.81 -11.50 12.60
C THR A 62 9.65 -10.41 11.97
N ASN A 63 10.65 -9.91 12.72
CA ASN A 63 11.52 -8.83 12.27
C ASN A 63 10.76 -7.61 11.72
N PHE A 64 9.58 -7.31 12.27
CA PHE A 64 8.75 -6.19 11.83
C PHE A 64 8.09 -5.54 13.03
N ARG A 65 8.00 -4.21 13.03
CA ARG A 65 7.29 -3.45 14.05
C ARG A 65 6.23 -2.58 13.38
N PHE A 66 4.98 -2.75 13.82
CA PHE A 66 3.93 -1.77 13.52
C PHE A 66 4.27 -0.43 14.18
N ALA A 67 4.25 0.65 13.40
CA ALA A 67 4.53 2.01 13.87
C ALA A 67 3.51 3.01 13.30
N PRO A 68 2.21 2.89 13.67
CA PRO A 68 1.17 3.82 13.21
C PRO A 68 1.48 5.29 13.50
N GLU A 69 2.20 5.56 14.58
CA GLU A 69 2.65 6.88 14.98
C GLU A 69 3.68 7.52 14.03
N GLN A 70 4.21 6.75 13.07
CA GLN A 70 5.22 7.18 12.10
C GLN A 70 4.70 7.17 10.65
N VAL A 71 3.41 6.95 10.41
CA VAL A 71 2.83 6.97 9.05
C VAL A 71 3.07 8.32 8.36
N ASN A 72 3.35 8.29 7.06
CA ASN A 72 3.78 9.43 6.22
C ASN A 72 5.12 10.06 6.60
N GLN A 73 5.89 9.45 7.51
CA GLN A 73 7.28 9.86 7.80
C GLN A 73 8.29 9.12 6.92
N ALA A 74 9.55 9.50 7.02
CA ALA A 74 10.64 8.84 6.30
C ALA A 74 10.70 7.33 6.60
N ASN A 75 11.00 6.56 5.56
CA ASN A 75 11.04 5.12 5.63
C ASN A 75 12.19 4.62 6.49
N GLN A 76 11.89 3.60 7.29
CA GLN A 76 12.86 2.83 8.06
C GLN A 76 12.67 1.35 7.71
N PRO A 77 13.75 0.58 7.53
CA PRO A 77 13.64 -0.86 7.36
C PRO A 77 12.84 -1.48 8.50
N ASN A 78 12.04 -2.50 8.19
CA ASN A 78 11.37 -3.34 9.19
C ASN A 78 10.33 -2.61 10.07
N VAL A 79 9.95 -1.39 9.73
CA VAL A 79 9.02 -0.56 10.50
C VAL A 79 7.97 0.01 9.57
N GLY A 80 6.70 -0.15 9.92
CA GLY A 80 5.63 0.45 9.13
C GLY A 80 4.24 -0.04 9.51
N HIS A 81 3.44 -0.39 8.50
CA HIS A 81 2.07 -0.87 8.67
C HIS A 81 1.72 -1.93 7.63
N GLY A 82 0.59 -2.61 7.81
CA GLY A 82 0.08 -3.55 6.81
C GLY A 82 -0.91 -2.89 5.86
N HIS A 83 -1.00 -3.36 4.62
CA HIS A 83 -2.11 -3.05 3.70
C HIS A 83 -2.95 -4.32 3.54
N LEU A 84 -4.24 -4.22 3.86
CA LEU A 84 -5.20 -5.29 3.69
C LEU A 84 -5.87 -5.19 2.32
N SER A 85 -5.86 -6.29 1.58
CA SER A 85 -6.73 -6.51 0.44
C SER A 85 -7.60 -7.76 0.62
N ILE A 86 -8.80 -7.74 0.07
CA ILE A 86 -9.73 -8.88 0.06
C ILE A 86 -10.16 -9.11 -1.38
N ASN A 87 -9.99 -10.34 -1.88
CA ASN A 87 -10.28 -10.73 -3.26
C ASN A 87 -9.60 -9.83 -4.31
N GLY A 88 -8.40 -9.35 -3.99
CA GLY A 88 -7.63 -8.43 -4.85
C GLY A 88 -8.01 -6.95 -4.73
N GLU A 89 -9.06 -6.61 -4.00
CA GLU A 89 -9.47 -5.23 -3.75
C GLU A 89 -8.80 -4.68 -2.49
N SER A 90 -8.21 -3.48 -2.57
CA SER A 90 -7.61 -2.83 -1.40
C SER A 90 -8.68 -2.31 -0.45
N ILE A 91 -8.62 -2.71 0.82
CA ILE A 91 -9.68 -2.44 1.80
C ILE A 91 -9.25 -1.39 2.82
N SER A 92 -8.09 -1.59 3.48
CA SER A 92 -7.67 -0.72 4.58
C SER A 92 -6.19 -0.87 4.92
N ARG A 93 -5.69 0.04 5.76
CA ARG A 93 -4.40 -0.10 6.42
C ARG A 93 -4.60 -0.83 7.75
N VAL A 94 -3.59 -1.59 8.17
CA VAL A 94 -3.58 -2.33 9.43
C VAL A 94 -2.40 -1.88 10.29
N TYR A 95 -2.71 -1.49 11.52
CA TYR A 95 -1.75 -0.87 12.44
C TYR A 95 -1.38 -1.74 13.64
N GLY A 96 -1.79 -3.00 13.63
CA GLY A 96 -1.53 -3.90 14.73
C GLY A 96 -1.72 -5.37 14.35
N PRO A 97 -1.47 -6.27 15.31
CA PRO A 97 -1.47 -7.72 15.06
C PRO A 97 -2.86 -8.34 14.94
N TRP A 98 -3.92 -7.60 15.27
CA TRP A 98 -5.30 -8.10 15.24
C TRP A 98 -6.21 -7.12 14.53
N LEU A 99 -7.07 -7.65 13.64
CA LEU A 99 -8.08 -6.89 12.93
C LEU A 99 -9.39 -7.66 12.89
N HIS A 100 -10.49 -6.99 13.24
CA HIS A 100 -11.82 -7.55 13.10
C HIS A 100 -12.38 -7.28 11.69
N LEU A 101 -12.84 -8.33 11.02
CA LEU A 101 -13.49 -8.31 9.71
C LEU A 101 -14.99 -8.62 9.91
N PRO A 102 -15.84 -7.58 10.05
CA PRO A 102 -17.24 -7.76 10.45
C PRO A 102 -18.11 -8.40 9.35
N HIS A 103 -17.66 -8.33 8.10
CA HIS A 103 -18.37 -8.86 6.95
C HIS A 103 -17.37 -9.36 5.91
N LEU A 104 -17.69 -10.51 5.32
CA LEU A 104 -17.06 -11.04 4.13
C LEU A 104 -18.17 -11.52 3.19
N PRO A 105 -18.05 -11.34 1.86
CA PRO A 105 -18.97 -11.90 0.89
C PRO A 105 -19.18 -13.41 1.10
N PRO A 106 -20.40 -13.95 0.86
CA PRO A 106 -20.60 -15.40 0.84
C PRO A 106 -19.70 -16.10 -0.18
N GLY A 107 -19.19 -17.28 0.17
CA GLY A 107 -18.26 -18.06 -0.62
C GLY A 107 -16.79 -17.89 -0.20
N ARG A 108 -15.89 -18.20 -1.13
CA ARG A 108 -14.45 -18.17 -0.93
C ARG A 108 -13.94 -16.73 -0.93
N ASN A 109 -13.22 -16.34 0.12
CA ASN A 109 -12.57 -15.04 0.24
C ASN A 109 -11.06 -15.19 0.43
N GLU A 110 -10.28 -14.48 -0.37
CA GLU A 110 -8.83 -14.41 -0.24
C GLU A 110 -8.45 -13.11 0.48
N ILE A 111 -7.87 -13.24 1.67
CA ILE A 111 -7.50 -12.12 2.52
C ILE A 111 -5.98 -12.01 2.49
N THR A 112 -5.46 -10.91 1.96
CA THR A 112 -4.03 -10.67 1.83
C THR A 112 -3.59 -9.47 2.66
N VAL A 113 -2.48 -9.61 3.37
CA VAL A 113 -1.80 -8.49 4.03
C VAL A 113 -0.38 -8.41 3.52
N SER A 114 -0.02 -7.26 2.95
CA SER A 114 1.37 -6.89 2.64
C SER A 114 1.94 -6.01 3.74
N LEU A 115 3.25 -6.09 3.97
CA LEU A 115 3.97 -5.19 4.88
C LEU A 115 4.50 -4.00 4.10
N ASN A 116 4.24 -2.80 4.60
CA ASN A 116 4.54 -1.54 3.92
C ASN A 116 5.36 -0.63 4.81
N ALA A 117 6.25 0.15 4.18
CA ALA A 117 6.95 1.23 4.83
C ALA A 117 5.99 2.38 5.18
N ASN A 118 6.45 3.32 6.00
CA ASN A 118 5.60 4.44 6.44
C ASN A 118 5.25 5.44 5.33
N GLY A 119 6.03 5.50 4.25
CA GLY A 119 5.70 6.16 2.98
C GLY A 119 4.76 5.37 2.07
N HIS A 120 4.24 4.24 2.58
CA HIS A 120 3.30 3.29 1.96
C HIS A 120 3.89 2.34 0.91
N GLU A 121 5.17 2.45 0.58
CA GLU A 121 5.83 1.52 -0.33
C GLU A 121 5.80 0.09 0.21
N ALA A 122 5.57 -0.90 -0.66
CA ALA A 122 5.61 -2.30 -0.26
C ALA A 122 7.05 -2.70 0.09
N PHE A 123 7.25 -3.35 1.23
CA PHE A 123 8.53 -3.97 1.53
C PHE A 123 8.75 -5.17 0.62
N THR A 124 9.94 -5.26 0.04
CA THR A 124 10.35 -6.38 -0.80
C THR A 124 11.62 -7.04 -0.30
N HIS A 125 11.77 -8.33 -0.58
CA HIS A 125 13.02 -9.06 -0.39
C HIS A 125 13.27 -9.95 -1.61
N ASN A 126 14.46 -9.82 -2.20
CA ASN A 126 14.81 -10.37 -3.51
C ASN A 126 13.78 -10.01 -4.61
N GLY A 127 13.24 -8.79 -4.56
CA GLY A 127 12.24 -8.30 -5.53
C GLY A 127 10.84 -8.88 -5.35
N GLN A 128 10.58 -9.67 -4.29
CA GLN A 128 9.26 -10.19 -3.96
C GLN A 128 8.65 -9.40 -2.80
N ALA A 129 7.37 -9.03 -2.90
CA ALA A 129 6.65 -8.38 -1.82
C ALA A 129 6.58 -9.28 -0.58
N ILE A 130 6.73 -8.68 0.60
CA ILE A 130 6.55 -9.38 1.86
C ILE A 130 5.08 -9.32 2.22
N GLU A 131 4.35 -10.36 1.83
CA GLU A 131 2.90 -10.48 2.03
C GLU A 131 2.50 -11.92 2.38
N SER A 132 1.28 -12.07 2.89
CA SER A 132 0.69 -13.38 3.17
C SER A 132 -0.79 -13.35 2.88
N THR A 133 -1.32 -14.49 2.45
CA THR A 133 -2.74 -14.69 2.11
C THR A 133 -3.31 -15.83 2.92
N VAL A 134 -4.51 -15.64 3.47
CA VAL A 134 -5.34 -16.70 4.05
C VAL A 134 -6.67 -16.76 3.31
N VAL A 135 -7.20 -17.97 3.13
CA VAL A 135 -8.49 -18.21 2.48
C VAL A 135 -9.52 -18.62 3.52
N VAL A 136 -10.70 -18.01 3.48
CA VAL A 136 -11.85 -18.40 4.30
C VAL A 136 -13.09 -18.60 3.46
N ASP A 137 -13.90 -19.59 3.82
CA ASP A 137 -15.19 -19.87 3.18
C ASP A 137 -16.33 -19.41 4.09
N VAL A 138 -17.14 -18.49 3.57
CA VAL A 138 -18.34 -17.97 4.25
C VAL A 138 -19.57 -18.70 3.71
N PRO A 139 -20.42 -19.30 4.57
CA PRO A 139 -21.65 -19.93 4.12
C PRO A 139 -22.55 -18.97 3.33
N LYS A 140 -23.32 -19.52 2.38
CA LYS A 140 -24.32 -18.79 1.60
C LYS A 140 -25.57 -18.47 2.41
#